data_AF-A0A0C2MEM9-F1
#
_entry.id   AF-A0A0C2MEM9-F1
#
_cell.length_a   1.000
_cell.length_b   1.000
_cell.length_c   1.000
_cell.angle_alpha   90.00
_cell.angle_beta   90.00
_cell.angle_gamma   90.00
#
_symmetry.space_group_name_H-M   'P 1'
#
loop_
_entity.id
_entity.type
_entity.pdbx_description
1 polymer ?
#
loop_
_entity_poly.entity_id
_entity_poly.type
_entity_poly.pdbx_seq_one_letter_code
_entity_poly.pdbx_strand_id
1 'polypeptide(L)'
;MFGDGRNMKSSYRKNALVFILLLYLVDVTLSQSTPHSIAGMSQMMKQALNCMHDLEQYSICDTIVPYDDFMKCLPRRLHPIEHDDQLNMQAQYAEVLRKTKIRSNPKPNSIAHLDDDIVDLYSRSVPDVEPWLIFRFKWQEFIDTLNEKHPMNVTQNLAAYCYSYSVSEWIYRVTANAGRLHENTDMLLKERKRDGNSGECSRLLVEARFGQHELTYWLIVTSEESRRDEHPYLGPLLQKMLQAVLPKTSPITPAIMEYVKLALPVIESLYQADRYLTVQEVTSQIPNDPLRDMIEGTQTSGVNTHPVGRSVQVLGR
;
A
#
# COMPACT_ATOMS: atom_id res chain seq x y z
N MET A 1 -3.36 -21.62 13.88
CA MET A 1 -2.05 -22.01 13.33
C MET A 1 -1.25 -20.74 13.12
N PHE A 2 -0.24 -20.51 13.95
CA PHE A 2 0.61 -19.33 13.86
C PHE A 2 1.58 -19.52 12.70
N GLY A 3 1.37 -18.78 11.62
CA GLY A 3 2.36 -18.65 10.56
C GLY A 3 3.58 -17.96 11.14
N ASP A 4 4.70 -18.68 11.16
CA ASP A 4 6.02 -18.22 11.59
C ASP A 4 6.34 -16.89 10.87
N GLY A 5 6.45 -15.79 11.64
CA GLY A 5 6.72 -14.42 11.19
C GLY A 5 8.14 -14.22 10.64
N ARG A 6 8.70 -15.25 10.01
CA ARG A 6 10.07 -15.29 9.48
C ARG A 6 10.05 -15.57 7.99
N ASN A 7 9.47 -14.66 7.19
CA ASN A 7 9.72 -14.63 5.75
C ASN A 7 9.44 -13.29 5.04
N MET A 8 9.49 -12.14 5.72
CA MET A 8 9.55 -10.84 5.03
C MET A 8 10.97 -10.54 4.54
N LYS A 9 11.42 -11.31 3.54
CA LYS A 9 12.53 -10.94 2.63
C LYS A 9 12.03 -10.08 1.46
N SER A 10 10.99 -9.26 1.68
CA SER A 10 10.21 -8.64 0.61
C SER A 10 10.79 -7.30 0.12
N SER A 11 11.34 -6.43 0.98
CA SER A 11 11.82 -5.11 0.47
C SER A 11 13.19 -5.13 -0.24
N TYR A 12 13.94 -6.23 -0.17
CA TYR A 12 15.30 -6.31 -0.76
C TYR A 12 15.35 -6.87 -2.19
N ARG A 13 14.22 -7.34 -2.74
CA ARG A 13 14.13 -7.86 -4.11
C ARG A 13 13.86 -6.77 -5.17
N LYS A 14 13.47 -5.57 -4.73
CA LYS A 14 13.02 -4.45 -5.57
C LYS A 14 14.10 -3.90 -6.54
N ASN A 15 15.38 -4.20 -6.31
CA ASN A 15 16.51 -3.61 -7.06
C ASN A 15 17.13 -4.53 -8.15
N ALA A 16 16.67 -5.76 -8.32
CA ALA A 16 17.34 -6.73 -9.21
C ALA A 16 17.06 -6.44 -10.68
N LEU A 17 15.78 -6.29 -11.02
CA LEU A 17 15.35 -5.97 -12.38
C LEU A 17 15.83 -4.58 -12.81
N VAL A 18 15.85 -3.61 -11.87
CA VAL A 18 16.42 -2.25 -12.07
C VAL A 18 17.85 -2.35 -12.57
N PHE A 19 18.67 -3.16 -11.89
CA PHE A 19 20.08 -3.32 -12.22
C PHE A 19 20.25 -4.08 -13.54
N ILE A 20 19.39 -5.06 -13.84
CA ILE A 20 19.43 -5.79 -15.11
C ILE A 20 18.98 -4.93 -16.28
N LEU A 21 17.86 -4.19 -16.17
CA LEU A 21 17.38 -3.27 -17.20
C LEU A 21 18.38 -2.14 -17.43
N LEU A 22 18.97 -1.59 -16.37
CA LEU A 22 20.01 -0.57 -16.48
C LEU A 22 21.29 -1.12 -17.08
N LEU A 23 21.78 -2.28 -16.63
CA LEU A 23 22.96 -2.93 -17.22
C LEU A 23 22.72 -3.22 -18.69
N TYR A 24 21.56 -3.76 -19.04
CA TYR A 24 21.20 -4.09 -20.41
C TYR A 24 21.01 -2.86 -21.29
N LEU A 25 20.29 -1.84 -20.82
CA LEU A 25 20.16 -0.59 -21.56
C LEU A 25 21.52 0.10 -21.74
N VAL A 26 22.39 0.06 -20.71
CA VAL A 26 23.75 0.60 -20.77
C VAL A 26 24.63 -0.20 -21.73
N ASP A 27 24.68 -1.54 -21.64
CA ASP A 27 25.47 -2.39 -22.53
C ASP A 27 25.00 -2.32 -23.99
N VAL A 28 23.68 -2.27 -24.22
CA VAL A 28 23.12 -2.10 -25.57
C VAL A 28 23.39 -0.70 -26.12
N THR A 29 23.33 0.35 -25.29
CA THR A 29 23.77 1.70 -25.73
C THR A 29 25.28 1.84 -25.93
N LEU A 30 26.10 1.01 -25.27
CA LEU A 30 27.55 1.02 -25.43
C LEU A 30 28.00 0.20 -26.65
N SER A 31 27.24 -0.85 -27.01
CA SER A 31 27.51 -1.71 -28.17
C SER A 31 26.93 -1.15 -29.49
N GLN A 32 25.81 -0.42 -29.44
CA GLN A 32 25.26 0.28 -30.59
C GLN A 32 25.81 1.71 -30.63
N SER A 33 26.54 2.05 -31.68
CA SER A 33 27.36 3.26 -31.88
C SER A 33 26.65 4.64 -31.85
N THR A 34 25.44 4.72 -31.29
CA THR A 34 24.69 5.97 -31.12
C THR A 34 24.28 6.17 -29.66
N PRO A 35 24.77 7.21 -28.97
CA PRO A 35 24.30 7.53 -27.63
C PRO A 35 22.81 7.84 -27.68
N HIS A 36 22.00 7.07 -26.96
CA HIS A 36 20.60 7.41 -26.77
C HIS A 36 20.48 8.63 -25.84
N SER A 37 19.63 9.58 -26.22
CA SER A 37 19.27 10.68 -25.33
C SER A 37 18.59 10.13 -24.07
N ILE A 38 18.70 10.85 -22.95
CA ILE A 38 18.00 10.51 -21.69
C ILE A 38 16.50 10.32 -21.93
N ALA A 39 15.90 11.13 -22.82
CA ALA A 39 14.52 10.99 -23.25
C ALA A 39 14.24 9.67 -23.97
N GLY A 40 15.13 9.24 -24.87
CA GLY A 40 15.00 7.97 -25.59
C GLY A 40 15.08 6.76 -24.66
N MET A 41 15.98 6.78 -23.68
CA MET A 41 16.09 5.71 -22.68
C MET A 41 14.88 5.67 -21.73
N SER A 42 14.38 6.83 -21.33
CA SER A 42 13.20 6.93 -20.46
C SER A 42 11.93 6.44 -21.18
N GLN A 43 11.78 6.75 -22.46
CA GLN A 43 10.67 6.25 -23.28
C GLN A 43 10.71 4.73 -23.41
N MET A 44 11.88 4.14 -23.64
CA MET A 44 12.02 2.67 -23.70
C MET A 44 11.69 2.01 -22.36
N MET A 45 12.13 2.62 -21.25
CA MET A 45 11.78 2.13 -19.92
C MET A 45 10.26 2.16 -19.72
N LYS A 46 9.58 3.28 -20.01
CA LYS A 46 8.11 3.35 -19.94
C LYS A 46 7.41 2.26 -20.75
N GLN A 47 7.86 2.01 -21.98
CA GLN A 47 7.28 0.95 -22.82
C GLN A 47 7.45 -0.44 -22.21
N ALA A 48 8.63 -0.73 -21.66
CA ALA A 48 8.88 -1.99 -20.97
C ALA A 48 8.00 -2.12 -19.71
N LEU A 49 7.87 -1.05 -18.93
CA LEU A 49 6.99 -1.00 -17.75
C LEU A 49 5.53 -1.29 -18.11
N ASN A 50 5.00 -0.70 -19.19
CA ASN A 50 3.66 -0.99 -19.71
C ASN A 50 3.46 -2.45 -20.05
N CYS A 51 4.35 -2.99 -20.89
CA CYS A 51 4.22 -4.39 -21.27
C CYS A 51 4.28 -5.30 -20.04
N MET A 52 5.17 -5.05 -19.09
CA MET A 52 5.28 -5.87 -17.88
C MET A 52 4.06 -5.71 -16.95
N HIS A 53 3.48 -4.51 -16.87
CA HIS A 53 2.22 -4.26 -16.15
C HIS A 53 1.05 -5.07 -16.75
N ASP A 54 0.95 -5.11 -18.08
CA ASP A 54 -0.12 -5.80 -18.80
C ASP A 54 -0.05 -7.33 -18.70
N LEU A 55 1.09 -7.90 -18.27
CA LEU A 55 1.22 -9.34 -18.08
C LEU A 55 0.45 -9.87 -16.86
N GLU A 56 -0.13 -9.00 -16.02
CA GLU A 56 -1.00 -9.23 -14.83
C GLU A 56 -0.45 -10.17 -13.72
N GLN A 57 0.50 -11.05 -14.02
CA GLN A 57 1.01 -12.09 -13.13
C GLN A 57 2.19 -11.63 -12.27
N TYR A 58 2.87 -10.55 -12.68
CA TYR A 58 4.12 -10.12 -12.05
C TYR A 58 4.16 -8.59 -11.91
N SER A 59 4.24 -8.08 -10.68
CA SER A 59 4.76 -6.72 -10.47
C SER A 59 6.28 -6.80 -10.44
N ILE A 60 6.93 -6.07 -11.34
CA ILE A 60 8.39 -5.95 -11.40
C ILE A 60 9.00 -5.42 -10.10
N CYS A 61 8.17 -4.79 -9.28
CA CYS A 61 8.57 -4.18 -8.01
C CYS A 61 8.64 -5.22 -6.90
N ASP A 62 7.82 -6.26 -6.96
CA ASP A 62 7.72 -7.29 -5.90
C ASP A 62 8.32 -8.63 -6.31
N THR A 63 8.24 -8.95 -7.59
CA THR A 63 8.56 -10.26 -8.13
C THR A 63 9.54 -10.14 -9.28
N ILE A 64 10.48 -11.09 -9.32
CA ILE A 64 11.39 -11.23 -10.44
C ILE A 64 10.57 -11.74 -11.63
N VAL A 65 10.51 -10.93 -12.70
CA VAL A 65 9.90 -11.34 -13.97
C VAL A 65 10.70 -12.50 -14.56
N PRO A 66 10.08 -13.56 -15.10
CA PRO A 66 10.81 -14.57 -15.85
C PRO A 66 11.58 -13.95 -17.02
N TYR A 67 12.78 -14.46 -17.33
CA TYR A 67 13.63 -13.92 -18.40
C TYR A 67 12.88 -13.81 -19.74
N ASP A 68 12.15 -14.85 -20.12
CA ASP A 68 11.43 -14.88 -21.40
C ASP A 68 10.33 -13.81 -21.48
N ASP A 69 9.65 -13.54 -20.36
CA ASP A 69 8.61 -12.51 -20.30
C ASP A 69 9.20 -11.11 -20.29
N PHE A 70 10.31 -10.92 -19.57
CA PHE A 70 11.10 -9.70 -19.63
C PHE A 70 11.53 -9.37 -21.07
N MET A 71 12.04 -10.37 -21.81
CA MET A 71 12.48 -10.20 -23.20
C MET A 71 11.32 -9.82 -24.14
N LYS A 72 10.12 -10.36 -23.95
CA LYS A 72 8.93 -9.99 -24.75
C LYS A 72 8.58 -8.51 -24.62
N CYS A 73 8.89 -7.90 -23.48
CA CYS A 73 8.59 -6.50 -23.21
C CYS A 73 9.66 -5.51 -23.66
N LEU A 74 10.80 -6.02 -24.14
CA LEU A 74 11.83 -5.18 -24.74
C LEU A 74 11.58 -4.98 -26.24
N PRO A 75 11.86 -3.78 -26.79
CA PRO A 75 11.86 -3.56 -28.23
C PRO A 75 12.75 -4.58 -28.95
N ARG A 76 12.26 -5.13 -30.08
CA ARG A 76 12.99 -6.15 -30.87
C ARG A 76 14.43 -5.77 -31.22
N ARG A 77 14.71 -4.48 -31.41
CA ARG A 77 16.06 -3.96 -31.70
C ARG A 77 17.07 -4.18 -30.56
N LEU A 78 16.60 -4.47 -29.35
CA LEU A 78 17.44 -4.79 -28.21
C LEU A 78 17.68 -6.30 -28.13
N HIS A 79 16.81 -7.13 -28.74
CA HIS A 79 16.90 -8.58 -28.62
C HIS A 79 18.26 -9.08 -29.13
N PRO A 80 18.90 -10.03 -28.41
CA PRO A 80 20.13 -10.64 -28.87
C PRO A 80 19.88 -11.27 -30.25
N ILE A 81 20.75 -10.93 -31.20
CA ILE A 81 20.64 -11.42 -32.59
C ILE A 81 21.23 -12.83 -32.66
N GLU A 82 22.32 -13.07 -31.91
CA GLU A 82 23.03 -14.34 -31.88
C GLU A 82 22.61 -15.21 -30.69
N HIS A 83 22.66 -16.53 -30.88
CA HIS A 83 22.30 -17.48 -29.83
C HIS A 83 23.24 -17.39 -28.61
N ASP A 84 24.53 -17.16 -28.86
CA ASP A 84 25.53 -17.02 -27.80
C ASP A 84 25.29 -15.76 -26.96
N ASP A 85 24.85 -14.65 -27.58
CA ASP A 85 24.43 -13.45 -26.88
C ASP A 85 23.20 -13.70 -26.00
N GLN A 86 22.24 -14.50 -26.50
CA GLN A 86 21.06 -14.87 -25.73
C GLN A 86 21.41 -15.71 -24.49
N LEU A 87 22.31 -16.68 -24.62
CA LEU A 87 22.78 -17.50 -23.49
C LEU A 87 23.58 -16.67 -22.48
N ASN A 88 24.47 -15.80 -22.96
CA ASN A 88 25.24 -14.90 -22.10
C ASN A 88 24.31 -13.94 -21.34
N MET A 89 23.33 -13.36 -22.03
CA MET A 89 22.35 -12.47 -21.42
C MET A 89 21.50 -13.19 -20.36
N GLN A 90 21.05 -14.42 -20.63
CA GLN A 90 20.32 -15.23 -19.66
C GLN A 90 21.18 -15.56 -18.42
N ALA A 91 22.46 -15.84 -18.61
CA ALA A 91 23.40 -16.10 -17.52
C ALA A 91 23.65 -14.83 -16.67
N GLN A 92 23.83 -13.67 -17.30
CA GLN A 92 23.96 -12.39 -16.61
C GLN A 92 22.69 -12.03 -15.84
N TYR A 93 21.51 -12.25 -16.45
CA TYR A 93 20.21 -12.11 -15.80
C TYR A 93 20.18 -12.94 -14.51
N ALA A 94 20.45 -14.24 -14.60
CA ALA A 94 20.47 -15.15 -13.45
C ALA A 94 21.48 -14.74 -12.36
N GLU A 95 22.67 -14.27 -12.75
CA GLU A 95 23.72 -13.88 -11.80
C GLU A 95 23.37 -12.59 -11.05
N VAL A 96 22.76 -11.60 -11.72
CA VAL A 96 22.29 -10.38 -11.04
C VAL A 96 21.19 -10.71 -10.03
N LEU A 97 20.22 -11.57 -10.42
CA LEU A 97 19.18 -12.04 -9.50
C LEU A 97 19.76 -12.71 -8.25
N ARG A 98 20.82 -13.51 -8.42
CA ARG A 98 21.52 -14.20 -7.33
C ARG A 98 22.25 -13.21 -6.40
N LYS A 99 22.82 -12.14 -6.98
CA LYS A 99 23.57 -11.08 -6.27
C LYS A 99 22.68 -10.06 -5.57
N THR A 100 21.40 -9.93 -5.91
CA THR A 100 20.51 -8.94 -5.28
C THR A 100 20.18 -9.12 -3.80
N LYS A 101 20.82 -10.08 -3.12
CA LYS A 101 20.84 -10.12 -1.64
C LYS A 101 21.74 -9.07 -1.00
N ILE A 102 22.43 -8.24 -1.78
CA ILE A 102 23.36 -7.23 -1.26
C ILE A 102 22.57 -6.07 -0.66
N ARG A 103 22.47 -6.09 0.68
CA ARG A 103 22.23 -4.91 1.52
C ARG A 103 23.12 -3.78 1.01
N SER A 104 22.54 -2.84 0.26
CA SER A 104 23.18 -1.55 0.03
C SER A 104 22.86 -0.70 1.24
N ASN A 105 23.83 0.04 1.76
CA ASN A 105 23.56 1.11 2.71
C ASN A 105 22.39 1.97 2.21
N PRO A 106 21.53 2.51 3.10
CA PRO A 106 20.46 3.40 2.69
C PRO A 106 21.05 4.50 1.81
N LYS A 107 20.67 4.48 0.53
CA LYS A 107 20.97 5.57 -0.38
C LYS A 107 19.83 6.57 -0.25
N PRO A 108 20.11 7.88 -0.28
CA PRO A 108 19.06 8.88 -0.24
C PRO A 108 18.03 8.59 -1.33
N ASN A 109 16.75 8.67 -0.96
CA ASN A 109 15.63 8.45 -1.88
C ASN A 109 15.73 9.42 -3.08
N SER A 110 16.14 8.90 -4.24
CA SER A 110 16.42 9.70 -5.45
C SER A 110 15.17 10.29 -6.11
N ILE A 111 13.99 9.87 -5.64
CA ILE A 111 12.69 10.35 -6.11
C ILE A 111 11.91 11.10 -5.02
N ALA A 112 12.53 11.46 -3.90
CA ALA A 112 11.85 12.20 -2.82
C ALA A 112 11.16 13.50 -3.31
N HIS A 113 11.71 14.13 -4.35
CA HIS A 113 11.12 15.32 -4.98
C HIS A 113 9.80 15.05 -5.73
N LEU A 114 9.41 13.79 -5.95
CA LEU A 114 8.19 13.37 -6.63
C LEU A 114 7.09 12.93 -5.64
N ASP A 115 7.41 12.88 -4.36
CA ASP A 115 6.54 12.33 -3.32
C ASP A 115 5.18 13.03 -3.27
N ASP A 116 5.17 14.36 -3.33
CA ASP A 116 3.95 15.17 -3.33
C ASP A 116 3.11 14.90 -4.59
N ASP A 117 3.73 14.79 -5.77
CA ASP A 117 3.01 14.51 -7.03
C ASP A 117 2.38 13.10 -7.02
N ILE A 118 3.09 12.10 -6.46
CA ILE A 118 2.57 10.73 -6.31
C ILE A 118 1.37 10.73 -5.36
N VAL A 119 1.51 11.32 -4.17
CA VAL A 119 0.42 11.40 -3.18
C VAL A 119 -0.79 12.17 -3.74
N ASP A 120 -0.54 13.26 -4.44
CA ASP A 120 -1.57 14.10 -5.05
C ASP A 120 -2.34 13.38 -6.17
N LEU A 121 -1.68 12.56 -7.00
CA LEU A 121 -2.35 11.71 -7.98
C LEU A 121 -3.42 10.85 -7.32
N TYR A 122 -3.03 10.10 -6.29
CA TYR A 122 -3.95 9.23 -5.56
C TYR A 122 -5.07 10.06 -4.94
N SER A 123 -4.73 11.16 -4.28
CA SER A 123 -5.68 12.06 -3.66
C SER A 123 -6.74 12.60 -4.65
N ARG A 124 -6.35 12.94 -5.88
CA ARG A 124 -7.25 13.45 -6.92
C ARG A 124 -8.05 12.37 -7.62
N SER A 125 -7.55 11.14 -7.70
CA SER A 125 -8.20 10.05 -8.44
C SER A 125 -9.32 9.36 -7.66
N VAL A 126 -9.30 9.46 -6.33
CA VAL A 126 -10.28 8.85 -5.41
C VAL A 126 -11.75 9.12 -5.75
N PRO A 127 -12.16 10.33 -6.16
CA PRO A 127 -13.56 10.60 -6.50
C PRO A 127 -14.06 9.79 -7.69
N ASP A 128 -13.17 9.42 -8.62
CA ASP A 128 -13.54 8.89 -9.94
C ASP A 128 -13.19 7.41 -10.12
N VAL A 129 -12.24 6.89 -9.34
CA VAL A 129 -11.69 5.54 -9.49
C VAL A 129 -11.55 4.87 -8.12
N GLU A 130 -11.97 3.61 -8.03
CA GLU A 130 -11.77 2.81 -6.82
C GLU A 130 -10.28 2.73 -6.47
N PRO A 131 -9.89 2.88 -5.19
CA PRO A 131 -8.49 3.04 -4.81
C PRO A 131 -7.52 1.99 -5.36
N TRP A 132 -7.94 0.73 -5.44
CA TRP A 132 -7.12 -0.38 -5.96
C TRP A 132 -6.97 -0.37 -7.49
N LEU A 133 -7.83 0.37 -8.20
CA LEU A 133 -7.79 0.50 -9.66
C LEU A 133 -7.02 1.76 -10.11
N ILE A 134 -6.73 2.70 -9.19
CA ILE A 134 -6.05 3.95 -9.52
C ILE A 134 -4.74 3.67 -10.26
N PHE A 135 -3.85 2.85 -9.69
CA PHE A 135 -2.58 2.55 -10.35
C PHE A 135 -2.79 1.86 -11.70
N ARG A 136 -3.62 0.82 -11.74
CA ARG A 136 -3.91 0.07 -12.98
C ARG A 136 -4.35 0.98 -14.12
N PHE A 137 -5.22 1.95 -13.87
CA PHE A 137 -5.80 2.79 -14.91
C PHE A 137 -5.10 4.12 -15.14
N LYS A 138 -4.38 4.63 -14.14
CA LYS A 138 -3.82 5.99 -14.17
C LYS A 138 -2.31 6.05 -14.18
N TRP A 139 -1.59 4.95 -13.95
CA TRP A 139 -0.13 5.03 -13.82
C TRP A 139 0.55 5.53 -15.10
N GLN A 140 0.02 5.21 -16.30
CA GLN A 140 0.63 5.65 -17.55
C GLN A 140 0.45 7.16 -17.77
N GLU A 141 -0.78 7.66 -17.57
CA GLU A 141 -1.07 9.11 -17.57
C GLU A 141 -0.19 9.84 -16.54
N PHE A 142 0.01 9.21 -15.39
CA PHE A 142 0.81 9.72 -14.31
C PHE A 142 2.30 9.79 -14.64
N ILE A 143 2.90 8.71 -15.16
CA ILE A 143 4.33 8.70 -15.49
C ILE A 143 4.64 9.68 -16.61
N ASP A 144 3.71 9.89 -17.53
CA ASP A 144 3.84 10.89 -18.59
C ASP A 144 3.83 12.30 -18.00
N THR A 145 2.84 12.62 -17.15
CA THR A 145 2.75 13.90 -16.45
C THR A 145 3.98 14.17 -15.56
N LEU A 146 4.46 13.16 -14.84
CA LEU A 146 5.66 13.28 -14.02
C LEU A 146 6.89 13.60 -14.86
N ASN A 147 7.10 12.91 -15.99
CA ASN A 147 8.27 13.15 -16.83
C ASN A 147 8.23 14.52 -17.53
N GLU A 148 7.04 15.03 -17.83
CA GLU A 148 6.88 16.39 -18.37
C GLU A 148 7.29 17.46 -17.36
N LYS A 149 6.90 17.29 -16.09
CA LYS A 149 7.27 18.21 -15.00
C LYS A 149 8.72 18.04 -14.55
N HIS A 150 9.15 16.80 -14.44
CA HIS A 150 10.43 16.37 -13.88
C HIS A 150 11.09 15.41 -14.86
N PRO A 151 12.00 15.88 -15.73
CA PRO A 151 12.76 15.00 -16.61
C PRO A 151 13.54 13.97 -15.79
N MET A 152 13.04 12.73 -15.77
CA MET A 152 13.62 11.64 -15.00
C MET A 152 14.56 10.82 -15.87
N ASN A 153 15.64 10.31 -15.27
CA ASN A 153 16.43 9.26 -15.89
C ASN A 153 15.74 7.89 -15.74
N VAL A 154 16.36 6.85 -16.30
CA VAL A 154 15.83 5.48 -16.28
C VAL A 154 15.63 4.96 -14.85
N THR A 155 16.58 5.19 -13.95
CA THR A 155 16.50 4.76 -12.55
C THR A 155 15.36 5.46 -11.81
N GLN A 156 15.20 6.76 -12.04
CA GLN A 156 14.14 7.56 -11.43
C GLN A 156 12.76 7.15 -11.93
N ASN A 157 12.60 6.88 -13.23
CA ASN A 157 11.34 6.38 -13.80
C ASN A 157 10.89 5.07 -13.14
N LEU A 158 11.83 4.13 -12.99
CA LEU A 158 11.53 2.83 -12.39
C LEU A 158 11.28 2.95 -10.88
N ALA A 159 12.06 3.79 -10.18
CA ALA A 159 11.80 4.08 -8.78
C ALA A 159 10.40 4.70 -8.58
N ALA A 160 10.02 5.67 -9.42
CA ALA A 160 8.71 6.32 -9.36
C ALA A 160 7.56 5.33 -9.63
N TYR A 161 7.74 4.44 -10.63
CA TYR A 161 6.80 3.35 -10.90
C TYR A 161 6.64 2.44 -9.68
N CYS A 162 7.74 2.01 -9.06
CA CYS A 162 7.68 1.07 -7.94
C CYS A 162 7.20 1.69 -6.63
N TYR A 163 7.52 2.96 -6.38
CA TYR A 163 6.95 3.67 -5.26
C TYR A 163 5.44 3.86 -5.46
N SER A 164 5.01 4.28 -6.65
CA SER A 164 3.59 4.40 -6.97
C SER A 164 2.85 3.06 -6.83
N TYR A 165 3.42 1.96 -7.31
CA TYR A 165 2.89 0.62 -7.11
C TYR A 165 2.77 0.26 -5.63
N SER A 166 3.81 0.52 -4.83
CA SER A 166 3.80 0.26 -3.38
C SER A 166 2.70 1.04 -2.68
N VAL A 167 2.52 2.33 -3.03
CA VAL A 167 1.41 3.15 -2.51
C VAL A 167 0.05 2.53 -2.86
N SER A 168 -0.14 2.02 -4.07
CA SER A 168 -1.39 1.35 -4.44
C SER A 168 -1.65 0.08 -3.63
N GLU A 169 -0.63 -0.76 -3.44
CA GLU A 169 -0.75 -1.97 -2.63
C GLU A 169 -1.08 -1.62 -1.18
N TRP A 170 -0.38 -0.66 -0.58
CA TRP A 170 -0.64 -0.22 0.79
C TRP A 170 -2.07 0.31 0.97
N ILE A 171 -2.51 1.18 0.06
CA ILE A 171 -3.88 1.70 0.05
C ILE A 171 -4.89 0.57 -0.08
N TYR A 172 -4.68 -0.36 -1.03
CA TYR A 172 -5.55 -1.51 -1.23
C TYR A 172 -5.65 -2.37 0.03
N ARG A 173 -4.52 -2.71 0.65
CA ARG A 173 -4.52 -3.55 1.86
C ARG A 173 -5.24 -2.86 3.01
N VAL A 174 -4.99 -1.58 3.26
CA VAL A 174 -5.66 -0.85 4.33
C VAL A 174 -7.17 -0.74 4.07
N THR A 175 -7.57 -0.36 2.86
CA THR A 175 -8.99 -0.20 2.50
C THR A 175 -9.76 -1.51 2.48
N ALA A 176 -9.19 -2.59 1.92
CA ALA A 176 -9.82 -3.91 1.88
C ALA A 176 -10.02 -4.49 3.29
N ASN A 177 -9.03 -4.36 4.18
CA ASN A 177 -9.16 -4.85 5.55
C ASN A 177 -10.13 -3.99 6.37
N ALA A 178 -10.18 -2.68 6.15
CA ALA A 178 -11.21 -1.83 6.75
C ALA A 178 -12.63 -2.21 6.27
N GLY A 179 -12.80 -2.52 4.98
CA GLY A 179 -14.06 -3.02 4.43
C GLY A 179 -14.50 -4.35 5.07
N ARG A 180 -13.60 -5.33 5.17
CA ARG A 180 -13.88 -6.62 5.84
C ARG A 180 -14.22 -6.44 7.32
N LEU A 181 -13.46 -5.60 8.03
CA LEU A 181 -13.74 -5.27 9.42
C LEU A 181 -15.13 -4.63 9.56
N HIS A 182 -15.50 -3.72 8.66
CA HIS A 182 -16.81 -3.10 8.62
C HIS A 182 -17.92 -4.15 8.48
N GLU A 183 -17.82 -5.04 7.49
CA GLU A 183 -18.78 -6.11 7.23
C GLU A 183 -18.91 -7.06 8.43
N ASN A 184 -17.78 -7.51 8.99
CA ASN A 184 -17.76 -8.41 10.15
C ASN A 184 -18.39 -7.75 11.39
N THR A 185 -18.12 -6.46 11.60
CA THR A 185 -18.70 -5.71 12.72
C THR A 185 -20.19 -5.51 12.53
N ASP A 186 -20.66 -5.23 11.31
CA ASP A 186 -22.08 -5.09 11.02
C ASP A 186 -22.84 -6.40 11.25
N MET A 187 -22.29 -7.51 10.77
CA MET A 187 -22.83 -8.86 11.03
C MET A 187 -22.87 -9.16 12.53
N LEU A 188 -21.80 -8.88 13.26
CA LEU A 188 -21.75 -9.05 14.72
C LEU A 188 -22.83 -8.23 15.43
N LEU A 189 -22.99 -6.96 15.09
CA LEU A 189 -23.98 -6.08 15.73
C LEU A 189 -25.41 -6.53 15.43
N LYS A 190 -25.69 -7.02 14.22
CA LYS A 190 -26.99 -7.61 13.85
C LYS A 190 -27.25 -8.90 14.62
N GLU A 191 -26.27 -9.79 14.70
CA GLU A 191 -26.40 -11.06 15.41
C GLU A 191 -26.58 -10.85 16.91
N ARG A 192 -25.82 -9.94 17.52
CA ARG A 192 -25.94 -9.59 18.94
C ARG A 192 -27.34 -9.10 19.31
N LYS A 193 -28.00 -8.36 18.40
CA LYS A 193 -29.39 -7.91 18.58
C LYS A 193 -30.41 -9.04 18.43
N ARG A 194 -30.09 -10.07 17.63
CA ARG A 194 -30.95 -11.24 17.39
C ARG A 194 -30.84 -12.24 18.54
N ASP A 195 -29.62 -12.70 18.82
CA ASP A 195 -29.29 -13.62 19.91
C ASP A 195 -27.82 -13.43 20.33
N GLY A 196 -27.61 -12.64 21.38
CA GLY A 196 -26.28 -12.33 21.90
C GLY A 196 -25.50 -13.54 22.43
N ASN A 197 -26.18 -14.65 22.73
CA ASN A 197 -25.55 -15.86 23.28
C ASN A 197 -25.35 -16.95 22.22
N SER A 198 -25.66 -16.67 20.95
CA SER A 198 -25.51 -17.65 19.89
C SER A 198 -24.03 -18.00 19.64
N GLY A 199 -23.78 -19.25 19.22
CA GLY A 199 -22.44 -19.65 18.76
C GLY A 199 -21.97 -18.80 17.58
N GLU A 200 -22.90 -18.31 16.76
CA GLU A 200 -22.64 -17.40 15.65
C GLU A 200 -22.17 -16.02 16.12
N CYS A 201 -22.78 -15.46 17.17
CA CYS A 201 -22.33 -14.22 17.82
C CYS A 201 -20.87 -14.35 18.29
N SER A 202 -20.53 -15.50 18.90
CA SER A 202 -19.16 -15.78 19.34
C SER A 202 -18.17 -15.88 18.17
N ARG A 203 -18.57 -16.52 17.05
CA ARG A 203 -17.76 -16.59 15.82
C ARG A 203 -17.50 -15.21 15.24
N LEU A 204 -18.55 -14.40 15.06
CA LEU A 204 -18.47 -13.05 14.50
C LEU A 204 -17.65 -12.10 15.39
N LEU A 205 -17.67 -12.28 16.72
CA LEU A 205 -16.82 -11.53 17.64
C LEU A 205 -15.33 -11.79 17.35
N VAL A 206 -14.95 -13.05 17.14
CA VAL A 206 -13.58 -13.42 16.78
C VAL A 206 -13.18 -12.83 15.42
N GLU A 207 -14.08 -12.85 14.44
CA GLU A 207 -13.83 -12.30 13.10
C GLU A 207 -13.69 -10.78 13.10
N ALA A 208 -14.49 -10.06 13.88
CA ALA A 208 -14.35 -8.61 14.03
C ALA A 208 -13.04 -8.24 14.73
N ARG A 209 -12.65 -8.97 15.79
CA ARG A 209 -11.34 -8.79 16.45
C ARG A 209 -10.18 -9.07 15.49
N PHE A 210 -10.29 -10.12 14.69
CA PHE A 210 -9.28 -10.45 13.68
C PHE A 210 -9.20 -9.36 12.60
N GLY A 211 -10.33 -8.84 12.13
CA GLY A 211 -10.37 -7.71 11.20
C GLY A 211 -9.69 -6.45 11.76
N GLN A 212 -9.91 -6.13 13.05
CA GLN A 212 -9.21 -5.02 13.71
C GLN A 212 -7.70 -5.27 13.76
N HIS A 213 -7.29 -6.49 14.08
CA HIS A 213 -5.89 -6.90 14.08
C HIS A 213 -5.26 -6.75 12.69
N GLU A 214 -5.91 -7.24 11.62
CA GLU A 214 -5.43 -7.11 10.25
C GLU A 214 -5.32 -5.65 9.79
N LEU A 215 -6.31 -4.82 10.11
CA LEU A 215 -6.24 -3.39 9.81
C LEU A 215 -5.04 -2.75 10.52
N THR A 216 -4.84 -3.03 11.81
CA THR A 216 -3.69 -2.52 12.58
C THR A 216 -2.37 -2.97 11.97
N TYR A 217 -2.26 -4.25 11.61
CA TYR A 217 -1.08 -4.82 10.99
C TYR A 217 -0.71 -4.06 9.71
N TRP A 218 -1.68 -3.80 8.83
CA TRP A 218 -1.40 -3.08 7.59
C TRP A 218 -1.08 -1.59 7.81
N LEU A 219 -1.68 -0.93 8.80
CA LEU A 219 -1.27 0.42 9.18
C LEU A 219 0.20 0.46 9.65
N ILE A 220 0.64 -0.54 10.42
CA ILE A 220 2.05 -0.69 10.85
C ILE A 220 2.94 -0.89 9.62
N VAL A 221 2.65 -1.90 8.79
CA VAL A 221 3.47 -2.23 7.61
C VAL A 221 3.61 -1.03 6.69
N THR A 222 2.51 -0.35 6.36
CA THR A 222 2.54 0.83 5.48
C THR A 222 3.37 1.96 6.10
N SER A 223 3.23 2.23 7.40
CA SER A 223 4.00 3.31 8.05
C SER A 223 5.49 2.97 8.16
N GLU A 224 5.83 1.72 8.51
CA GLU A 224 7.21 1.26 8.60
C GLU A 224 7.92 1.24 7.25
N GLU A 225 7.25 0.75 6.20
CA GLU A 225 7.83 0.70 4.85
C GLU A 225 8.00 2.09 4.26
N SER A 226 7.00 2.97 4.40
CA SER A 226 7.10 4.38 4.01
C SER A 226 8.29 5.08 4.69
N ARG A 227 8.46 4.91 6.02
CA ARG A 227 9.61 5.49 6.73
C ARG A 227 10.96 4.88 6.33
N ARG A 228 11.01 3.56 6.20
CA ARG A 228 12.24 2.84 5.85
C ARG A 228 12.77 3.24 4.47
N ASP A 229 11.85 3.50 3.55
CA ASP A 229 12.16 3.89 2.17
C ASP A 229 12.25 5.43 2.02
N GLU A 230 12.24 6.19 3.12
CA GLU A 230 12.32 7.66 3.16
C GLU A 230 11.24 8.35 2.30
N HIS A 231 10.01 7.83 2.34
CA HIS A 231 8.83 8.38 1.69
C HIS A 231 7.99 9.24 2.67
N PRO A 232 7.09 10.12 2.17
CA PRO A 232 6.23 10.94 2.99
C PRO A 232 5.27 10.09 3.83
N TYR A 233 4.87 10.65 4.96
CA TYR A 233 3.82 10.10 5.79
C TYR A 233 2.49 10.02 5.04
N LEU A 234 2.00 8.80 4.81
CA LEU A 234 0.79 8.53 4.03
C LEU A 234 -0.52 8.60 4.83
N GLY A 235 -0.47 8.90 6.12
CA GLY A 235 -1.66 8.89 6.99
C GLY A 235 -2.85 9.71 6.47
N PRO A 236 -2.66 10.96 6.00
CA PRO A 236 -3.76 11.74 5.43
C PRO A 236 -4.35 11.10 4.17
N LEU A 237 -3.51 10.51 3.33
CA LEU A 237 -3.94 9.79 2.14
C LEU A 237 -4.77 8.56 2.51
N LEU A 238 -4.30 7.74 3.46
CA LEU A 238 -5.02 6.56 3.94
C LEU A 238 -6.39 6.92 4.50
N GLN A 239 -6.50 7.98 5.32
CA GLN A 239 -7.78 8.45 5.84
C GLN A 239 -8.73 8.87 4.71
N LYS A 240 -8.23 9.60 3.71
CA LYS A 240 -9.03 9.99 2.55
C LYS A 240 -9.54 8.77 1.75
N MET A 241 -8.69 7.76 1.57
CA MET A 241 -9.04 6.51 0.88
C MET A 241 -10.12 5.74 1.63
N LEU A 242 -9.98 5.62 2.95
CA LEU A 242 -10.97 4.97 3.82
C LEU A 242 -12.33 5.68 3.76
N GLN A 243 -12.34 7.00 3.81
CA GLN A 243 -13.58 7.78 3.71
C GLN A 243 -14.31 7.59 2.37
N ALA A 244 -13.57 7.28 1.31
CA ALA A 244 -14.16 7.04 -0.01
C ALA A 244 -14.79 5.65 -0.14
N VAL A 245 -14.19 4.62 0.48
CA VAL A 245 -14.65 3.23 0.34
C VAL A 245 -15.66 2.81 1.40
N LEU A 246 -15.59 3.38 2.61
CA LEU A 246 -16.45 2.95 3.71
C LEU A 246 -17.87 3.52 3.57
N PRO A 247 -18.92 2.76 3.96
CA PRO A 247 -20.30 3.23 3.85
C PRO A 247 -20.56 4.48 4.71
N LYS A 248 -20.92 5.61 4.08
CA LYS A 248 -21.09 6.92 4.74
C LYS A 248 -22.18 6.94 5.82
N THR A 249 -23.22 6.11 5.68
CA THR A 249 -24.38 6.08 6.59
C THR A 249 -24.23 5.09 7.74
N SER A 250 -23.16 4.28 7.74
CA SER A 250 -22.98 3.25 8.76
C SER A 250 -22.39 3.85 10.05
N PRO A 251 -22.92 3.50 11.24
CA PRO A 251 -22.34 3.93 12.52
C PRO A 251 -20.96 3.31 12.80
N ILE A 252 -20.57 2.26 12.06
CA ILE A 252 -19.27 1.59 12.19
C ILE A 252 -18.17 2.43 11.52
N THR A 253 -18.50 3.13 10.44
CA THR A 253 -17.53 3.91 9.66
C THR A 253 -16.84 4.99 10.51
N PRO A 254 -17.54 5.83 11.28
CA PRO A 254 -16.90 6.77 12.20
C PRO A 254 -15.96 6.11 13.23
N ALA A 255 -16.29 4.91 13.74
CA ALA A 255 -15.46 4.20 14.70
C ALA A 255 -14.15 3.69 14.05
N ILE A 256 -14.22 3.15 12.83
CA ILE A 256 -13.02 2.77 12.06
C ILE A 256 -12.16 4.00 11.76
N MET A 257 -12.77 5.10 11.33
CA MET A 257 -12.04 6.33 11.02
C MET A 257 -11.33 6.93 12.23
N GLU A 258 -12.01 7.01 13.38
CA GLU A 258 -11.39 7.50 14.62
C GLU A 258 -10.30 6.53 15.11
N TYR A 259 -10.53 5.22 15.02
CA TYR A 259 -9.51 4.22 15.33
C TYR A 259 -8.23 4.42 14.51
N VAL A 260 -8.34 4.59 13.19
CA VAL A 260 -7.18 4.82 12.30
C VAL A 260 -6.46 6.12 12.66
N LYS A 261 -7.22 7.18 12.95
CA LYS A 261 -6.69 8.48 13.37
C LYS A 261 -5.92 8.42 14.70
N LEU A 262 -6.32 7.53 15.62
CA LEU A 262 -5.62 7.27 16.88
C LEU A 262 -4.42 6.34 16.70
N ALA A 263 -4.57 5.29 15.88
CA ALA A 263 -3.54 4.28 15.67
C ALA A 263 -2.30 4.83 14.97
N LEU A 264 -2.48 5.68 13.94
CA LEU A 264 -1.35 6.20 13.16
C LEU A 264 -0.34 7.00 14.02
N PRO A 265 -0.73 8.00 14.84
CA PRO A 265 0.20 8.67 15.74
C PRO A 265 0.90 7.73 16.73
N VAL A 266 0.21 6.71 17.23
CA VAL A 266 0.80 5.70 18.12
C VAL A 266 1.89 4.93 17.39
N ILE A 267 1.62 4.44 16.17
CA ILE A 267 2.61 3.78 15.32
C ILE A 267 3.83 4.67 15.11
N GLU A 268 3.60 5.95 14.79
CA GLU A 268 4.67 6.91 14.53
C GLU A 268 5.56 7.15 15.75
N SER A 269 4.98 7.12 16.95
CA SER A 269 5.70 7.28 18.22
C SER A 269 6.49 6.04 18.64
N LEU A 270 6.06 4.85 18.21
CA LEU A 270 6.66 3.57 18.59
C LEU A 270 7.67 3.04 17.57
N TYR A 271 7.71 3.66 16.38
CA TYR A 271 8.62 3.28 15.32
C TYR A 271 10.09 3.35 15.76
N GLN A 272 10.84 2.29 15.44
CA GLN A 272 12.28 2.19 15.62
C GLN A 272 12.86 1.54 14.36
N ALA A 273 13.95 2.11 13.81
CA ALA A 273 14.48 1.69 12.51
C ALA A 273 14.98 0.22 12.50
N ASP A 274 15.36 -0.31 13.65
CA ASP A 274 15.96 -1.63 13.86
C ASP A 274 15.01 -2.66 14.49
N ARG A 275 13.75 -2.30 14.72
CA ARG A 275 12.76 -3.15 15.40
C ARG A 275 11.42 -3.14 14.68
N TYR A 276 10.82 -4.33 14.56
CA TYR A 276 9.45 -4.46 14.06
C TYR A 276 8.45 -4.16 15.17
N LEU A 277 7.48 -3.32 14.86
CA LEU A 277 6.37 -3.01 15.73
C LEU A 277 5.29 -4.10 15.64
N THR A 278 4.75 -4.51 16.78
CA THR A 278 3.66 -5.49 16.82
C THR A 278 2.28 -4.84 16.97
N VAL A 279 1.24 -5.52 16.48
CA VAL A 279 -0.15 -5.08 16.66
C VAL A 279 -0.53 -4.90 18.13
N GLN A 280 -0.02 -5.77 19.01
CA GLN A 280 -0.30 -5.70 20.44
C GLN A 280 0.28 -4.42 21.07
N GLU A 281 1.50 -4.03 20.69
CA GLU A 281 2.12 -2.80 21.19
C GLU A 281 1.32 -1.56 20.82
N VAL A 282 0.86 -1.48 19.57
CA VAL A 282 0.01 -0.38 19.09
C VAL A 282 -1.33 -0.36 19.81
N THR A 283 -2.07 -1.47 19.78
CA THR A 283 -3.42 -1.54 20.36
C THR A 283 -3.44 -1.33 21.87
N SER A 284 -2.37 -1.66 22.58
CA SER A 284 -2.24 -1.40 24.02
C SER A 284 -2.10 0.09 24.38
N GLN A 285 -1.75 0.93 23.42
CA GLN A 285 -1.50 2.37 23.62
C GLN A 285 -2.56 3.27 23.00
N ILE A 286 -3.56 2.71 22.31
CA ILE A 286 -4.69 3.48 21.78
C ILE A 286 -5.64 3.82 22.95
N PRO A 287 -5.78 5.09 23.34
CA PRO A 287 -6.71 5.48 24.39
C PRO A 287 -8.14 5.40 23.86
N ASN A 288 -9.07 4.90 24.68
CA ASN A 288 -10.51 4.89 24.39
C ASN A 288 -10.84 4.39 22.97
N ASP A 289 -10.36 3.18 22.63
CA ASP A 289 -10.53 2.56 21.32
C ASP A 289 -12.04 2.37 20.99
N PRO A 290 -12.63 3.22 20.13
CA PRO A 290 -14.08 3.22 19.90
C PRO A 290 -14.51 1.98 19.11
N LEU A 291 -13.59 1.40 18.34
CA LEU A 291 -13.83 0.21 17.54
C LEU A 291 -13.79 -1.03 18.42
N ARG A 292 -12.82 -1.13 19.33
CA ARG A 292 -12.83 -2.18 20.36
C ARG A 292 -14.10 -2.10 21.19
N ASP A 293 -14.52 -0.91 21.63
CA ASP A 293 -15.74 -0.79 22.44
C ASP A 293 -16.99 -1.26 21.70
N MET A 294 -17.06 -0.99 20.40
CA MET A 294 -18.14 -1.46 19.53
C MET A 294 -18.11 -2.99 19.36
N ILE A 295 -16.92 -3.55 19.09
CA ILE A 295 -16.70 -4.99 18.91
C ILE A 295 -17.02 -5.75 20.21
N GLU A 296 -16.55 -5.27 21.36
CA GLU A 296 -16.77 -5.92 22.65
C GLU A 296 -18.18 -5.67 23.22
N GLY A 297 -18.85 -4.61 22.77
CA GLY A 297 -20.17 -4.22 23.29
C GLY A 297 -20.09 -3.51 24.64
N THR A 298 -18.95 -2.87 24.95
CA THR A 298 -18.71 -2.13 26.19
C THR A 298 -19.19 -0.68 26.15
N GLN A 299 -19.74 -0.20 25.02
CA GLN A 299 -20.43 1.09 24.97
C GLN A 299 -21.64 1.08 25.92
N THR A 300 -21.43 1.61 27.12
CA THR A 300 -22.50 1.97 28.03
C THR A 300 -23.41 2.95 27.30
N SER A 301 -24.69 2.60 27.19
CA SER A 301 -25.73 3.50 26.70
C SER A 301 -25.91 4.64 27.70
N GLY A 302 -24.98 5.59 27.71
CA GLY A 302 -25.06 6.86 28.42
C GLY A 302 -25.96 7.84 27.69
N VAL A 303 -27.19 7.43 27.35
CA VAL A 303 -28.25 8.40 27.07
C VAL A 303 -28.85 8.75 28.43
N ASN A 304 -28.33 9.81 29.03
CA ASN A 304 -29.02 10.54 30.08
C ASN A 304 -30.37 11.00 29.53
N THR A 305 -31.39 10.16 29.70
CA THR A 305 -32.77 10.62 29.67
C THR A 305 -32.97 11.43 30.94
N HIS A 306 -32.76 12.75 30.83
CA HIS A 306 -33.25 13.67 31.84
C HIS A 306 -34.75 13.43 32.00
N PRO A 307 -35.25 13.07 33.20
CA PRO A 307 -36.68 13.11 33.44
C PRO A 307 -37.09 14.58 33.42
N VAL A 308 -37.88 14.96 32.43
CA VAL A 308 -38.59 16.25 32.43
C VAL A 308 -39.58 16.20 33.59
N GLY A 309 -39.13 16.65 34.75
CA GLY A 309 -39.99 16.98 35.88
C GLY A 309 -40.88 18.15 35.48
N ARG A 310 -42.11 17.86 35.05
CA ARG A 310 -43.19 18.84 34.99
C ARG A 310 -43.58 19.22 36.42
N SER A 311 -42.97 20.27 36.95
CA SER A 311 -43.52 21.02 38.07
C SER A 311 -44.60 21.97 37.52
N VAL A 312 -45.85 21.55 37.59
CA VAL A 312 -47.00 22.46 37.39
C VAL A 312 -47.15 23.28 38.67
N GLN A 313 -46.69 24.53 38.65
CA GLN A 313 -47.16 25.53 39.61
C GLN A 313 -48.56 25.97 39.18
N VAL A 314 -49.56 25.61 39.99
CA VAL A 314 -50.89 26.21 39.94
C VAL A 314 -50.84 27.49 40.78
N LEU A 315 -51.05 28.65 40.15
CA LEU A 315 -51.22 29.94 40.79
C LEU A 315 -52.39 30.68 40.13
N GLY A 316 -53.41 31.00 40.94
CA GLY A 316 -54.49 31.96 40.67
C GLY A 316 -55.69 31.39 39.90
N ARG A 317 -56.94 31.53 40.33
CA ARG A 317 -57.60 32.49 41.23
C ARG A 317 -58.62 31.81 42.12
#